data_AF-A0A3A0GF25-F1
#
_entry.id   AF-A0A3A0GF25-F1
#
_cell.length_a   1.000
_cell.length_b   1.000
_cell.length_c   1.000
_cell.angle_alpha   90.00
_cell.angle_beta   90.00
_cell.angle_gamma   90.00
#
_symmetry.space_group_name_H-M   'P 1'
#
loop_
_entity.id
_entity.type
_entity.pdbx_description
1 polymer ?
#
loop_
_entity_poly.entity_id
_entity_poly.type
_entity_poly.pdbx_seq_one_letter_code
_entity_poly.pdbx_strand_id
1 'polypeptide(L)'
;MPPIRPRLAGATRPGPRSAADRLVGPRGSARIVVLLLGGAAILTGCANPSPTPPPTATALPTATPTASVTPTPTATPFPRDAVAAVDRLNLRAGPDVLHPPLGVVRTATPMAVLGRTADGAWLAVRLPDLTEGWLSTDGVDLRLDPGTIPTQATPSPPPSPTPTPTPTPTAPPMDPALPLVVAPPAIAQGDPVLVRLRAPGAAAVVAAFDGREARLQPVGGDAFAAVLGAGLDMPPGSHELFVTAIDGAGNAVPQSVAVRVEPVRFDARPNAIHLGDEADVLLDPAVNAAENARLDGLWATGLSERLWSGVWRRPVTGTVSSPFGQPRDYNAGALTGRHLGLDLRGGRGTPIQAPARGRVALAEPLTIRGNVVWLDHGWGVFSGYFHLDTIAVSMGQVVEPGTILGAVGATGRVTAPHLHWEVRVQGVPVSPAQWLLRDVGAVP
;
A
#
# COMPACT_ATOMS: atom_id res chain seq x y z
N MET A 1 -61.90 -42.80 -21.30
CA MET A 1 -63.09 -42.05 -20.87
C MET A 1 -62.72 -41.22 -19.63
N PRO A 2 -62.91 -39.89 -19.65
CA PRO A 2 -62.58 -38.97 -18.55
C PRO A 2 -63.73 -38.92 -17.51
N PRO A 3 -63.61 -38.18 -16.36
CA PRO A 3 -64.09 -36.78 -16.32
C PRO A 3 -63.26 -35.84 -15.39
N ILE A 4 -62.99 -34.58 -15.77
CA ILE A 4 -63.75 -33.31 -15.58
C ILE A 4 -63.54 -32.61 -14.21
N ARG A 5 -63.03 -31.38 -14.26
CA ARG A 5 -63.00 -30.37 -13.16
C ARG A 5 -64.39 -29.78 -12.90
N PRO A 6 -64.57 -29.03 -11.79
CA PRO A 6 -65.02 -27.64 -11.99
C PRO A 6 -64.29 -26.58 -11.14
N ARG A 7 -64.44 -25.33 -11.61
CA ARG A 7 -64.02 -24.03 -11.05
C ARG A 7 -65.17 -23.40 -10.25
N LEU A 8 -64.86 -22.63 -9.20
CA LEU A 8 -65.56 -21.42 -8.69
C LEU A 8 -64.52 -20.67 -7.82
N ALA A 9 -64.05 -19.46 -8.15
CA ALA A 9 -64.68 -18.13 -8.10
C ALA A 9 -64.94 -17.61 -6.67
N GLY A 10 -64.13 -16.64 -6.24
CA GLY A 10 -64.31 -15.85 -5.03
C GLY A 10 -63.53 -14.53 -5.14
N ALA A 11 -64.26 -13.43 -5.19
CA ALA A 11 -63.80 -12.07 -5.43
C ALA A 11 -63.17 -11.42 -4.19
N THR A 12 -62.37 -10.35 -4.39
CA THR A 12 -62.62 -9.01 -3.80
C THR A 12 -61.54 -7.99 -4.23
N ARG A 13 -61.99 -6.88 -4.81
CA ARG A 13 -61.30 -5.57 -4.88
C ARG A 13 -61.78 -4.73 -3.69
N PRO A 14 -61.01 -3.72 -3.25
CA PRO A 14 -61.39 -2.34 -3.59
C PRO A 14 -60.20 -1.41 -3.92
N GLY A 15 -60.41 -0.42 -4.79
CA GLY A 15 -59.53 0.76 -4.98
C GLY A 15 -59.96 1.92 -4.04
N PRO A 16 -59.90 3.21 -4.43
CA PRO A 16 -59.02 3.94 -5.36
C PRO A 16 -58.50 5.27 -4.74
N ARG A 17 -58.03 6.23 -5.59
CA ARG A 17 -57.79 7.69 -5.38
C ARG A 17 -56.30 8.07 -5.15
N SER A 18 -55.75 9.20 -5.61
CA SER A 18 -56.21 10.37 -6.38
C SER A 18 -54.99 11.09 -6.97
N ALA A 19 -55.21 11.84 -8.05
CA ALA A 19 -54.30 12.81 -8.66
C ALA A 19 -54.16 14.12 -7.85
N ALA A 20 -53.04 14.84 -8.05
CA ALA A 20 -52.89 16.30 -8.17
C ALA A 20 -51.37 16.62 -8.25
N ASP A 21 -50.80 17.09 -9.36
CA ASP A 21 -50.81 18.48 -9.87
C ASP A 21 -49.60 19.31 -9.38
N ARG A 22 -48.72 19.73 -10.30
CA ARG A 22 -48.14 21.09 -10.40
C ARG A 22 -46.97 21.20 -11.39
N LEU A 23 -47.16 22.05 -12.39
CA LEU A 23 -46.15 22.74 -13.18
C LEU A 23 -45.26 23.64 -12.30
N VAL A 24 -43.95 23.72 -12.58
CA VAL A 24 -43.15 24.97 -12.57
C VAL A 24 -42.00 24.82 -13.58
N GLY A 25 -41.84 25.82 -14.45
CA GLY A 25 -40.82 25.92 -15.51
C GLY A 25 -39.40 26.31 -15.04
N PRO A 26 -38.48 26.56 -16.00
CA PRO A 26 -37.04 26.48 -15.79
C PRO A 26 -36.45 27.79 -15.25
N ARG A 27 -35.47 27.67 -14.34
CA ARG A 27 -34.63 28.81 -13.90
C ARG A 27 -33.36 28.86 -14.74
N GLY A 28 -33.18 30.00 -15.42
CA GLY A 28 -32.01 30.31 -16.23
C GLY A 28 -30.74 30.44 -15.39
N SER A 29 -29.63 30.00 -15.96
CA SER A 29 -28.29 30.22 -15.44
C SER A 29 -27.63 31.31 -16.28
N ALA A 30 -27.36 32.44 -15.65
CA ALA A 30 -26.57 33.52 -16.23
C ALA A 30 -25.14 33.05 -16.49
N ARG A 31 -24.69 33.19 -17.74
CA ARG A 31 -23.30 33.04 -18.15
C ARG A 31 -22.56 34.34 -17.82
N ILE A 32 -21.62 34.29 -16.89
CA ILE A 32 -20.61 35.34 -16.73
C ILE A 32 -19.40 34.92 -17.59
N VAL A 33 -19.16 35.69 -18.64
CA VAL A 33 -17.96 35.66 -19.47
C VAL A 33 -16.93 36.58 -18.82
N VAL A 34 -15.81 36.02 -18.34
CA VAL A 34 -14.64 36.81 -17.95
C VAL A 34 -13.60 36.72 -19.08
N LEU A 35 -13.38 37.87 -19.70
CA LEU A 35 -12.42 38.15 -20.75
C LEU A 35 -11.02 38.27 -20.11
N LEU A 36 -10.09 37.37 -20.43
CA LEU A 36 -8.66 37.54 -20.11
C LEU A 36 -7.98 38.24 -21.27
N LEU A 37 -7.68 39.53 -21.10
CA LEU A 37 -6.79 40.29 -21.98
C LEU A 37 -5.36 40.17 -21.45
N GLY A 38 -4.46 39.75 -22.34
CA GLY A 38 -3.02 39.71 -22.10
C GLY A 38 -2.36 41.09 -22.13
N GLY A 39 -1.16 41.16 -21.56
CA GLY A 39 -0.29 42.32 -21.62
C GLY A 39 1.12 41.95 -21.17
N ALA A 40 1.98 41.64 -22.13
CA ALA A 40 3.42 41.55 -21.94
C ALA A 40 4.04 42.96 -22.01
N ALA A 41 4.97 43.26 -21.11
CA ALA A 41 5.85 44.42 -21.23
C ALA A 41 7.29 44.02 -20.87
N ILE A 42 8.13 44.02 -21.90
CA ILE A 42 9.59 44.06 -21.83
C ILE A 42 9.97 45.55 -21.87
N LEU A 43 10.99 45.99 -21.11
CA LEU A 43 12.04 46.94 -21.55
C LEU A 43 13.04 47.24 -20.39
N THR A 44 14.29 46.83 -20.66
CA THR A 44 15.58 47.53 -20.44
C THR A 44 15.87 48.25 -19.12
N GLY A 45 16.82 47.69 -18.36
CA GLY A 45 17.58 48.40 -17.33
C GLY A 45 19.02 48.66 -17.78
N CYS A 46 19.40 49.94 -17.83
CA CYS A 46 20.75 50.41 -18.13
C CYS A 46 21.69 50.25 -16.92
N ALA A 47 22.95 49.90 -17.20
CA ALA A 47 24.03 49.75 -16.23
C ALA A 47 24.57 51.10 -15.74
N ASN A 48 24.99 51.16 -14.47
CA ASN A 48 25.75 52.27 -13.88
C ASN A 48 27.19 51.80 -13.52
N PRO A 49 28.23 52.63 -13.73
CA PRO A 49 29.63 52.24 -13.51
C PRO A 49 30.10 52.42 -12.06
N SER A 50 31.10 51.61 -11.68
CA SER A 50 31.82 51.61 -10.40
C SER A 50 32.76 52.82 -10.24
N PRO A 51 32.97 53.33 -9.01
CA PRO A 51 34.03 54.28 -8.71
C PRO A 51 35.32 53.59 -8.19
N THR A 52 36.44 54.02 -8.76
CA THR A 52 37.85 53.69 -8.46
C THR A 52 38.30 54.21 -7.08
N PRO A 53 39.20 53.53 -6.35
CA PRO A 53 39.77 54.05 -5.10
C PRO A 53 41.02 54.92 -5.33
N PRO A 54 41.30 55.92 -4.46
CA PRO A 54 42.53 56.73 -4.52
C PRO A 54 43.70 56.10 -3.73
N PRO A 55 44.94 56.61 -3.89
CA PRO A 55 46.16 55.82 -3.72
C PRO A 55 46.81 55.88 -2.32
N THR A 56 47.70 54.90 -2.13
CA THR A 56 48.61 54.61 -1.02
C THR A 56 49.44 55.80 -0.54
N ALA A 57 49.48 56.02 0.78
CA ALA A 57 50.43 56.90 1.44
C ALA A 57 51.56 56.10 2.10
N THR A 58 52.79 56.43 1.71
CA THR A 58 54.06 55.91 2.23
C THR A 58 54.36 56.47 3.63
N ALA A 59 54.80 55.59 4.54
CA ALA A 59 55.15 55.91 5.92
C ALA A 59 56.53 56.57 6.07
N LEU A 60 56.70 57.37 7.13
CA LEU A 60 57.99 57.67 7.77
C LEU A 60 57.87 57.50 9.30
N PRO A 61 58.98 57.22 10.01
CA PRO A 61 59.02 56.41 11.22
C PRO A 61 58.95 57.26 12.50
N THR A 62 58.64 56.64 13.65
CA THR A 62 59.29 56.94 14.95
C THR A 62 58.90 55.92 16.03
N ALA A 63 59.93 55.54 16.80
CA ALA A 63 59.99 54.91 18.12
C ALA A 63 59.62 53.42 18.26
N THR A 64 60.68 52.63 18.42
CA THR A 64 60.70 51.29 18.99
C THR A 64 60.42 51.35 20.51
N PRO A 65 59.37 50.69 21.02
CA PRO A 65 59.35 50.22 22.40
C PRO A 65 59.90 48.79 22.45
N THR A 66 60.82 48.56 23.39
CA THR A 66 61.41 47.27 23.74
C THR A 66 60.32 46.20 23.90
N ALA A 67 60.34 45.17 23.06
CA ALA A 67 59.45 44.03 23.16
C ALA A 67 59.84 43.18 24.37
N SER A 68 58.91 43.06 25.33
CA SER A 68 58.93 41.99 26.31
C SER A 68 58.57 40.69 25.59
N VAL A 69 59.46 39.69 25.63
CA VAL A 69 59.19 38.37 25.05
C VAL A 69 58.27 37.62 26.02
N THR A 70 56.96 37.71 25.78
CA THR A 70 55.99 36.79 26.37
C THR A 70 56.08 35.47 25.60
N PRO A 71 56.28 34.31 26.24
CA PRO A 71 56.27 33.04 25.54
C PRO A 71 54.90 32.84 24.88
N THR A 72 54.89 32.54 23.58
CA THR A 72 53.67 32.11 22.87
C THR A 72 53.17 30.84 23.54
N PRO A 73 51.94 30.79 24.10
CA PRO A 73 51.42 29.55 24.62
C PRO A 73 51.28 28.57 23.46
N THR A 74 52.00 27.44 23.53
CA THR A 74 51.76 26.30 22.65
C THR A 74 50.32 25.87 22.84
N ALA A 75 49.48 26.03 21.81
CA ALA A 75 48.09 25.59 21.87
C ALA A 75 48.05 24.09 22.13
N THR A 76 47.52 23.69 23.28
CA THR A 76 47.34 22.28 23.62
C THR A 76 46.46 21.62 22.55
N PRO A 77 46.91 20.54 21.89
CA PRO A 77 46.10 19.87 20.87
C PRO A 77 44.82 19.33 21.50
N PHE A 78 43.70 19.46 20.78
CA PHE A 78 42.41 18.96 21.24
C PHE A 78 42.48 17.42 21.45
N PRO A 79 41.96 16.88 22.56
CA PRO A 79 42.01 15.45 22.84
C PRO A 79 41.37 14.61 21.72
N ARG A 80 41.94 13.44 21.46
CA ARG A 80 41.45 12.46 20.47
C ARG A 80 41.05 11.16 21.13
N ASP A 81 40.29 11.27 22.20
CA ASP A 81 39.82 10.17 23.02
C ASP A 81 38.88 9.23 22.24
N ALA A 82 38.18 9.79 21.25
CA ALA A 82 37.31 9.08 20.34
C ALA A 82 37.29 9.75 18.96
N VAL A 83 36.86 8.99 17.96
CA VAL A 83 36.67 9.48 16.59
C VAL A 83 35.35 8.96 16.02
N ALA A 84 34.59 9.80 15.32
CA ALA A 84 33.37 9.34 14.65
C ALA A 84 33.71 8.29 13.57
N ALA A 85 33.10 7.11 13.68
CA ALA A 85 33.33 5.97 12.78
C ALA A 85 32.42 5.98 11.54
N VAL A 86 31.37 6.82 11.54
CA VAL A 86 30.34 6.89 10.49
C VAL A 86 30.10 8.32 10.01
N ASP A 87 29.62 8.46 8.77
CA ASP A 87 29.55 9.76 8.06
C ASP A 87 28.49 10.72 8.62
N ARG A 88 27.47 10.19 9.29
CA ARG A 88 26.42 10.97 9.92
C ARG A 88 26.06 10.42 11.28
N LEU A 89 26.66 10.99 12.32
CA LEU A 89 26.33 10.69 13.71
C LEU A 89 25.66 11.90 14.35
N ASN A 90 24.45 11.71 14.88
CA ASN A 90 23.69 12.82 15.48
C ASN A 90 24.22 13.13 16.88
N LEU A 91 24.79 14.33 17.07
CA LEU A 91 25.08 14.88 18.39
C LEU A 91 23.77 15.32 19.02
N ARG A 92 23.48 14.90 20.25
CA ARG A 92 22.21 15.17 20.92
C ARG A 92 22.41 15.88 22.25
N ALA A 93 21.37 16.56 22.72
CA ALA A 93 21.38 17.21 24.04
C ALA A 93 21.38 16.22 25.22
N GLY A 94 21.09 14.94 24.98
CA GLY A 94 21.07 13.87 25.97
C GLY A 94 21.22 12.47 25.35
N PRO A 95 21.44 11.43 26.16
CA PRO A 95 21.84 10.09 25.72
C PRO A 95 20.67 9.19 25.30
N ASP A 96 19.80 9.69 24.44
CA ASP A 96 18.78 8.87 23.78
C ASP A 96 18.24 9.60 22.54
N VAL A 97 17.35 8.94 21.81
CA VAL A 97 16.71 9.51 20.62
C VAL A 97 15.63 10.56 20.91
N LEU A 98 15.15 10.66 22.17
CA LEU A 98 14.12 11.60 22.61
C LEU A 98 14.70 13.00 22.85
N HIS A 99 16.00 13.12 23.12
CA HIS A 99 16.69 14.40 23.22
C HIS A 99 16.93 15.01 21.82
N PRO A 100 16.72 16.33 21.66
CA PRO A 100 16.86 16.98 20.36
C PRO A 100 18.30 16.90 19.82
N PRO A 101 18.46 16.80 18.49
CA PRO A 101 19.79 16.87 17.87
C PRO A 101 20.34 18.29 17.99
N LEU A 102 21.59 18.39 18.41
CA LEU A 102 22.39 19.62 18.42
C LEU A 102 23.15 19.81 17.10
N GLY A 103 23.39 18.72 16.37
CA GLY A 103 24.10 18.76 15.10
C GLY A 103 24.44 17.37 14.56
N VAL A 104 25.21 17.33 13.48
CA VAL A 104 25.71 16.09 12.86
C VAL A 104 27.22 16.11 12.86
N VAL A 105 27.81 15.05 13.42
CA VAL A 105 29.25 14.78 13.43
C VAL A 105 29.57 13.88 12.23
N ARG A 106 30.62 14.24 11.48
CA ARG A 106 31.07 13.51 10.30
C ARG A 106 32.19 12.52 10.64
N THR A 107 32.41 11.52 9.80
CA THR A 107 33.50 10.54 9.94
C THR A 107 34.83 11.23 10.21
N ALA A 108 35.69 10.60 11.00
CA ALA A 108 37.04 11.05 11.33
C ALA A 108 37.12 12.32 12.20
N THR A 109 35.98 12.87 12.66
CA THR A 109 35.97 14.01 13.58
C THR A 109 36.49 13.57 14.96
N PRO A 110 37.59 14.14 15.48
CA PRO A 110 38.10 13.83 16.81
C PRO A 110 37.23 14.48 17.89
N MET A 111 37.05 13.79 19.01
CA MET A 111 36.29 14.28 20.15
C MET A 111 36.97 13.91 21.47
N ALA A 112 36.78 14.74 22.48
CA ALA A 112 37.14 14.43 23.85
C ALA A 112 35.97 13.70 24.50
N VAL A 113 36.22 12.64 25.25
CA VAL A 113 35.15 11.86 25.92
C VAL A 113 35.03 12.35 27.36
N LEU A 114 33.86 12.90 27.69
CA LEU A 114 33.58 13.49 29.00
C LEU A 114 32.99 12.50 29.99
N GLY A 115 32.27 11.49 29.49
CA GLY A 115 31.59 10.50 30.31
C GLY A 115 30.75 9.53 29.49
N ARG A 116 30.08 8.60 30.17
CA ARG A 116 29.18 7.62 29.55
C ARG A 116 27.92 7.39 30.36
N THR A 117 26.88 6.83 29.74
CA THR A 117 25.73 6.28 30.47
C THR A 117 26.11 5.03 31.25
N ALA A 118 25.31 4.67 32.26
CA ALA A 118 25.56 3.51 33.12
C ALA A 118 25.57 2.18 32.36
N ASP A 119 24.80 2.08 31.27
CA ASP A 119 24.76 0.94 30.35
C ASP A 119 25.84 1.00 29.25
N GLY A 120 26.58 2.11 29.15
CA GLY A 120 27.63 2.32 28.15
C GLY A 120 27.12 2.58 26.72
N ALA A 121 25.81 2.67 26.50
CA ALA A 121 25.23 2.85 25.17
C ALA A 121 25.48 4.24 24.56
N TRP A 122 25.76 5.25 25.40
CA TRP A 122 26.00 6.61 24.96
C TRP A 122 27.23 7.23 25.62
N LEU A 123 27.94 8.05 24.86
CA LEU A 123 29.09 8.83 25.28
C LEU A 123 28.74 10.31 25.32
N ALA A 124 29.01 10.96 26.45
CA ALA A 124 29.08 12.42 26.51
C ALA A 124 30.42 12.86 25.95
N VAL A 125 30.42 13.77 25.00
CA VAL A 125 31.60 14.19 24.26
C VAL A 125 31.68 15.71 24.13
N ARG A 126 32.89 16.21 23.94
CA ARG A 126 33.16 17.58 23.48
C ARG A 126 33.82 17.52 22.11
N LEU A 127 33.31 18.31 21.17
CA LEU A 127 33.88 18.48 19.84
C LEU A 127 34.95 19.60 19.82
N PRO A 128 35.77 19.71 18.75
CA PRO A 128 36.83 20.71 18.67
C PRO A 128 36.34 22.17 18.67
N ASP A 129 35.10 22.40 18.26
CA ASP A 129 34.40 23.69 18.32
C ASP A 129 33.85 24.00 19.72
N LEU A 130 34.18 23.15 20.72
CA LEU A 130 33.73 23.19 22.11
C LEU A 130 32.26 22.82 22.32
N THR A 131 31.55 22.36 21.29
CA THR A 131 30.19 21.87 21.44
C THR A 131 30.18 20.57 22.26
N GLU A 132 29.37 20.52 23.31
CA GLU A 132 29.14 19.33 24.11
C GLU A 132 27.81 18.68 23.77
N GLY A 133 27.78 17.35 23.84
CA GLY A 133 26.55 16.60 23.65
C GLY A 133 26.79 15.11 23.78
N TRP A 134 25.80 14.33 23.38
CA TRP A 134 25.80 12.88 23.50
C TRP A 134 25.76 12.23 22.13
N LEU A 135 26.57 11.18 21.96
CA LEU A 135 26.63 10.35 20.76
C LEU A 135 26.39 8.89 21.15
N SER A 136 25.77 8.12 20.26
CA SER A 136 25.69 6.67 20.42
C SER A 136 27.08 6.07 20.32
N THR A 137 27.43 5.19 21.27
CA THR A 137 28.72 4.49 21.30
C THR A 137 28.93 3.67 20.02
N ASP A 138 27.87 3.14 19.41
CA ASP A 138 27.93 2.33 18.18
C ASP A 138 28.48 3.10 16.96
N GLY A 139 28.41 4.43 16.99
CA GLY A 139 28.89 5.30 15.92
C GLY A 139 30.31 5.82 16.11
N VAL A 140 30.99 5.41 17.17
CA VAL A 140 32.26 6.01 17.62
C VAL A 140 33.34 4.95 17.77
N ASP A 141 34.53 5.23 17.22
CA ASP A 141 35.75 4.47 17.49
C ASP A 141 36.42 5.06 18.75
N LEU A 142 36.27 4.37 19.87
CA LEU A 142 36.75 4.80 21.19
C LEU A 142 38.20 4.38 21.40
N ARG A 143 39.06 5.32 21.80
CA ARG A 143 40.51 5.13 22.00
C ARG A 143 40.92 5.11 23.47
N LEU A 144 39.95 5.22 24.37
CA LEU A 144 40.11 5.06 25.81
C LEU A 144 39.58 3.69 26.23
N ASP A 145 40.10 3.15 27.35
CA ASP A 145 39.51 1.99 27.99
C ASP A 145 38.10 2.36 28.51
N PRO A 146 37.01 1.71 28.05
CA PRO A 146 35.66 2.00 28.49
C PRO A 146 35.48 1.94 30.02
N GLY A 147 36.24 1.11 30.74
CA GLY A 147 36.18 1.00 32.19
C GLY A 147 36.70 2.23 32.94
N THR A 148 37.44 3.10 32.26
CA THR A 148 38.03 4.33 32.84
C THR A 148 37.17 5.58 32.62
N ILE A 149 36.13 5.48 31.78
CA ILE A 149 35.25 6.61 31.47
C ILE A 149 34.23 6.77 32.60
N PRO A 150 34.14 7.95 33.23
CA PRO A 150 33.21 8.16 34.33
C PRO A 150 31.76 8.06 33.86
N THR A 151 30.92 7.43 34.68
CA THR A 151 29.47 7.43 34.46
C THR A 151 28.93 8.83 34.75
N GLN A 152 28.26 9.44 33.77
CA GLN A 152 27.70 10.78 33.89
C GLN A 152 26.19 10.69 34.13
N ALA A 153 25.69 11.54 35.04
CA ALA A 153 24.26 11.65 35.30
C ALA A 153 23.54 12.15 34.04
N THR A 154 22.55 11.38 33.59
CA THR A 154 21.71 11.72 32.44
C THR A 154 21.00 13.04 32.70
N PRO A 155 21.11 14.06 31.83
CA PRO A 155 20.23 15.23 31.94
C PRO A 155 18.79 14.72 31.82
N SER A 156 17.96 15.03 32.81
CA SER A 156 16.53 14.74 32.71
C SER A 156 15.99 15.55 31.52
N PRO A 157 15.20 14.95 30.61
CA PRO A 157 14.61 15.72 29.53
C PRO A 157 13.86 16.90 30.15
N PRO A 158 14.01 18.13 29.61
CA PRO A 158 13.31 19.28 30.17
C PRO A 158 11.81 18.95 30.25
N PRO A 159 11.13 19.29 31.36
CA PRO A 159 9.69 19.10 31.43
C PRO A 159 9.10 19.82 30.22
N SER A 160 8.35 19.07 29.40
CA SER A 160 7.63 19.66 28.27
C SER A 160 6.88 20.88 28.81
N PRO A 161 7.09 22.09 28.27
CA PRO A 161 6.27 23.21 28.68
C PRO A 161 4.82 22.77 28.48
N THR A 162 3.98 22.88 29.50
CA THR A 162 2.53 22.80 29.31
C THR A 162 2.25 23.78 28.18
N PRO A 163 1.78 23.33 27.00
CA PRO A 163 1.51 24.25 25.94
C PRO A 163 0.39 25.14 26.47
N THR A 164 0.70 26.42 26.69
CA THR A 164 -0.27 27.45 26.34
C THR A 164 -0.78 27.04 24.97
N PRO A 165 -2.09 26.87 24.72
CA PRO A 165 -2.59 26.52 23.40
C PRO A 165 -2.26 27.69 22.48
N THR A 166 -1.03 27.73 21.97
CA THR A 166 -0.74 28.26 20.67
C THR A 166 -1.63 27.42 19.76
N PRO A 167 -2.60 28.02 19.06
CA PRO A 167 -3.36 27.24 18.09
C PRO A 167 -2.31 26.58 17.21
N THR A 168 -2.20 25.25 17.26
CA THR A 168 -1.51 24.50 16.23
C THR A 168 -2.05 25.09 14.94
N PRO A 169 -1.21 25.71 14.07
CA PRO A 169 -1.72 26.26 12.83
C PRO A 169 -2.51 25.15 12.18
N THR A 170 -3.83 25.30 12.13
CA THR A 170 -4.73 24.30 11.57
C THR A 170 -4.17 24.06 10.19
N ALA A 171 -3.73 22.82 9.93
CA ALA A 171 -3.29 22.46 8.60
C ALA A 171 -4.37 22.96 7.63
N PRO A 172 -3.99 23.69 6.57
CA PRO A 172 -4.99 24.24 5.65
C PRO A 172 -5.93 23.11 5.25
N PRO A 173 -7.26 23.36 5.23
CA PRO A 173 -8.23 22.32 4.93
C PRO A 173 -7.90 21.68 3.59
N MET A 174 -8.05 20.35 3.50
CA MET A 174 -7.83 19.64 2.24
C MET A 174 -8.68 20.23 1.12
N ASP A 175 -8.10 20.34 -0.07
CA ASP A 175 -8.82 20.79 -1.26
C ASP A 175 -10.02 19.86 -1.53
N PRO A 176 -11.25 20.38 -1.70
CA PRO A 176 -12.40 19.57 -2.05
C PRO A 176 -12.31 18.93 -3.45
N ALA A 177 -11.44 19.42 -4.33
CA ALA A 177 -11.24 18.92 -5.69
C ALA A 177 -10.00 18.02 -5.78
N LEU A 178 -10.09 16.82 -5.19
CA LEU A 178 -8.99 15.85 -5.18
C LEU A 178 -8.93 15.07 -6.50
N PRO A 179 -7.80 15.08 -7.25
CA PRO A 179 -7.68 14.31 -8.48
C PRO A 179 -7.84 12.80 -8.25
N LEU A 180 -8.97 12.26 -8.72
CA LEU A 180 -9.33 10.85 -8.66
C LEU A 180 -9.18 10.21 -10.06
N VAL A 181 -8.46 9.10 -10.12
CA VAL A 181 -8.27 8.28 -11.32
C VAL A 181 -8.79 6.88 -11.07
N VAL A 182 -9.61 6.38 -12.00
CA VAL A 182 -10.05 4.98 -12.06
C VAL A 182 -9.59 4.38 -13.36
N ALA A 183 -8.94 3.21 -13.29
CA ALA A 183 -8.38 2.54 -14.45
C ALA A 183 -8.64 1.01 -14.43
N PRO A 184 -9.16 0.44 -15.54
CA PRO A 184 -9.71 1.13 -16.70
C PRO A 184 -11.05 1.82 -16.35
N PRO A 185 -11.52 2.81 -17.15
CA PRO A 185 -12.77 3.53 -16.89
C PRO A 185 -14.03 2.68 -17.15
N ALA A 186 -13.89 1.61 -17.95
CA ALA A 186 -14.90 0.57 -18.12
C ALA A 186 -14.26 -0.78 -17.83
N ILE A 187 -14.93 -1.58 -17.01
CA ILE A 187 -14.51 -2.91 -16.56
C ILE A 187 -15.58 -3.92 -16.91
N ALA A 188 -15.21 -5.19 -17.03
CA ALA A 188 -16.17 -6.28 -17.17
C ALA A 188 -16.49 -6.92 -15.81
N GLN A 189 -17.58 -7.67 -15.72
CA GLN A 189 -17.83 -8.53 -14.55
C GLN A 189 -16.64 -9.49 -14.33
N GLY A 190 -16.08 -9.49 -13.13
CA GLY A 190 -14.88 -10.24 -12.81
C GLY A 190 -13.56 -9.48 -12.97
N ASP A 191 -13.56 -8.22 -13.41
CA ASP A 191 -12.31 -7.48 -13.59
C ASP A 191 -11.83 -6.78 -12.32
N PRO A 192 -10.50 -6.63 -12.13
CA PRO A 192 -9.94 -5.72 -11.15
C PRO A 192 -9.98 -4.26 -11.68
N VAL A 193 -10.18 -3.32 -10.76
CA VAL A 193 -10.17 -1.88 -11.01
C VAL A 193 -9.12 -1.20 -10.11
N LEU A 194 -8.23 -0.41 -10.72
CA LEU A 194 -7.30 0.45 -9.99
C LEU A 194 -8.00 1.77 -9.64
N VAL A 195 -7.87 2.16 -8.38
CA VAL A 195 -8.30 3.47 -7.88
C VAL A 195 -7.06 4.19 -7.37
N ARG A 196 -6.84 5.43 -7.85
CA ARG A 196 -5.76 6.31 -7.39
C ARG A 196 -6.33 7.68 -7.04
N LEU A 197 -5.99 8.19 -5.87
CA LEU A 197 -6.34 9.53 -5.42
C LEU A 197 -5.07 10.32 -5.09
N ARG A 198 -4.93 11.54 -5.60
CA ARG A 198 -3.94 12.49 -5.10
C ARG A 198 -4.60 13.37 -4.05
N ALA A 199 -4.19 13.22 -2.79
CA ALA A 199 -4.80 13.88 -1.64
C ALA A 199 -3.73 14.49 -0.71
N PRO A 200 -3.22 15.69 -1.03
CA PRO A 200 -2.28 16.40 -0.17
C PRO A 200 -2.89 16.67 1.21
N GLY A 201 -2.18 16.30 2.28
CA GLY A 201 -2.64 16.46 3.65
C GLY A 201 -3.55 15.34 4.17
N ALA A 202 -3.88 14.35 3.34
CA ALA A 202 -4.63 13.18 3.81
C ALA A 202 -3.75 12.27 4.68
N ALA A 203 -4.24 11.90 5.85
CA ALA A 203 -3.67 10.87 6.72
C ALA A 203 -4.16 9.47 6.33
N ALA A 204 -5.35 9.37 5.74
CA ALA A 204 -5.93 8.12 5.26
C ALA A 204 -6.83 8.36 4.05
N VAL A 205 -6.97 7.33 3.21
CA VAL A 205 -7.93 7.31 2.11
C VAL A 205 -8.64 5.97 2.10
N VAL A 206 -9.97 5.99 2.04
CA VAL A 206 -10.82 4.80 2.00
C VAL A 206 -11.70 4.87 0.77
N ALA A 207 -11.87 3.75 0.07
CA ALA A 207 -12.80 3.62 -1.02
C ALA A 207 -13.91 2.62 -0.67
N ALA A 208 -15.13 2.89 -1.12
CA ALA A 208 -16.27 2.00 -1.05
C ALA A 208 -16.81 1.72 -2.45
N PHE A 209 -16.93 0.44 -2.80
CA PHE A 209 -17.41 -0.02 -4.11
C PHE A 209 -18.26 -1.27 -3.92
N ASP A 210 -19.49 -1.27 -4.43
CA ASP A 210 -20.43 -2.40 -4.32
C ASP A 210 -20.62 -2.87 -2.85
N GLY A 211 -20.73 -1.91 -1.92
CA GLY A 211 -20.88 -2.17 -0.48
C GLY A 211 -19.63 -2.72 0.22
N ARG A 212 -18.49 -2.81 -0.48
CA ARG A 212 -17.21 -3.24 0.08
C ARG A 212 -16.27 -2.06 0.26
N GLU A 213 -15.59 -2.02 1.40
CA GLU A 213 -14.61 -0.98 1.72
C GLU A 213 -13.19 -1.48 1.56
N ALA A 214 -12.29 -0.60 1.13
CA ALA A 214 -10.86 -0.86 1.07
C ALA A 214 -10.08 0.41 1.38
N ARG A 215 -9.01 0.26 2.17
CA ARG A 215 -8.04 1.32 2.41
C ARG A 215 -7.09 1.45 1.21
N LEU A 216 -6.96 2.67 0.68
CA LEU A 216 -5.92 2.99 -0.29
C LEU A 216 -4.59 3.19 0.44
N GLN A 217 -3.53 2.66 -0.16
CA GLN A 217 -2.19 2.64 0.39
C GLN A 217 -1.37 3.80 -0.19
N PRO A 218 -0.48 4.44 0.59
CA PRO A 218 0.41 5.47 0.06
C PRO A 218 1.31 4.89 -1.04
N VAL A 219 1.44 5.61 -2.16
CA VAL A 219 2.27 5.20 -3.31
C VAL A 219 3.37 6.21 -3.67
N GLY A 220 3.60 7.20 -2.80
CA GLY A 220 4.62 8.24 -2.95
C GLY A 220 4.02 9.64 -3.05
N GLY A 221 4.68 10.60 -2.39
CA GLY A 221 4.16 11.96 -2.24
C GLY A 221 2.76 11.94 -1.60
N ASP A 222 1.84 12.68 -2.21
CA ASP A 222 0.45 12.81 -1.74
C ASP A 222 -0.51 11.80 -2.41
N ALA A 223 0.00 10.74 -3.05
CA ALA A 223 -0.82 9.80 -3.80
C ALA A 223 -1.12 8.53 -3.00
N PHE A 224 -2.36 8.06 -3.14
CA PHE A 224 -2.87 6.84 -2.55
C PHE A 224 -3.47 5.95 -3.64
N ALA A 225 -3.32 4.63 -3.54
CA ALA A 225 -3.90 3.70 -4.50
C ALA A 225 -4.36 2.37 -3.87
N ALA A 226 -5.33 1.72 -4.52
CA ALA A 226 -5.77 0.37 -4.22
C ALA A 226 -6.28 -0.31 -5.50
N VAL A 227 -6.35 -1.64 -5.46
CA VAL A 227 -7.12 -2.42 -6.43
C VAL A 227 -8.41 -2.88 -5.74
N LEU A 228 -9.53 -2.75 -6.44
CA LEU A 228 -10.84 -3.29 -6.04
C LEU A 228 -11.29 -4.34 -7.07
N GLY A 229 -12.17 -5.25 -6.68
CA GLY A 229 -12.71 -6.28 -7.57
C GLY A 229 -14.17 -6.02 -7.93
N ALA A 230 -14.51 -6.06 -9.21
CA ALA A 230 -15.89 -6.21 -9.66
C ALA A 230 -16.20 -7.70 -9.72
N GLY A 231 -16.99 -8.21 -8.78
CA GLY A 231 -17.30 -9.64 -8.70
C GLY A 231 -18.08 -10.14 -9.93
N LEU A 232 -18.11 -11.47 -10.12
CA LEU A 232 -18.88 -12.12 -11.20
C LEU A 232 -20.38 -11.79 -11.15
N ASP A 233 -20.92 -11.67 -9.95
CA ASP A 233 -22.35 -11.45 -9.71
C ASP A 233 -22.71 -9.95 -9.70
N MET A 234 -21.73 -9.06 -9.89
CA MET A 234 -21.98 -7.62 -9.96
C MET A 234 -22.88 -7.32 -11.16
N PRO A 235 -24.05 -6.67 -10.99
CA PRO A 235 -24.94 -6.39 -12.10
C PRO A 235 -24.27 -5.53 -13.17
N PRO A 236 -24.46 -5.78 -14.48
CA PRO A 236 -24.00 -4.85 -15.51
C PRO A 236 -24.67 -3.48 -15.38
N GLY A 237 -23.92 -2.39 -15.61
CA GLY A 237 -24.43 -1.03 -15.49
C GLY A 237 -23.42 -0.04 -14.91
N SER A 238 -23.93 1.13 -14.52
CA SER A 238 -23.13 2.16 -13.87
C SER A 238 -23.18 1.98 -12.36
N HIS A 239 -22.02 1.87 -11.72
CA HIS A 239 -21.86 1.72 -10.28
C HIS A 239 -21.07 2.88 -9.71
N GLU A 240 -21.50 3.40 -8.58
CA GLU A 240 -20.79 4.51 -7.94
C GLU A 240 -19.65 3.97 -7.07
N LEU A 241 -18.45 4.49 -7.31
CA LEU A 241 -17.28 4.33 -6.46
C LEU A 241 -17.16 5.58 -5.59
N PHE A 242 -17.20 5.41 -4.28
CA PHE A 242 -16.94 6.49 -3.33
C PHE A 242 -15.49 6.40 -2.85
N VAL A 243 -14.81 7.54 -2.74
CA VAL A 243 -13.44 7.63 -2.21
C VAL A 243 -13.38 8.80 -1.24
N THR A 244 -13.02 8.54 0.00
CA THR A 244 -12.98 9.56 1.06
C THR A 244 -11.55 9.74 1.54
N ALA A 245 -11.00 10.94 1.36
CA ALA A 245 -9.75 11.34 2.00
C ALA A 245 -10.04 11.89 3.40
N ILE A 246 -9.22 11.51 4.38
CA ILE A 246 -9.37 11.89 5.79
C ILE A 246 -8.05 12.52 6.24
N ASP A 247 -8.08 13.75 6.75
CA ASP A 247 -6.89 14.43 7.27
C ASP A 247 -6.54 13.99 8.71
N GLY A 248 -5.44 14.51 9.26
CA GLY A 248 -5.01 14.20 10.63
C GLY A 248 -5.95 14.71 11.73
N ALA A 249 -6.89 15.60 11.41
CA ALA A 249 -7.92 16.10 12.32
C ALA A 249 -9.25 15.32 12.19
N GLY A 250 -9.35 14.36 11.27
CA GLY A 250 -10.55 13.57 11.01
C GLY A 250 -11.54 14.22 10.06
N ASN A 251 -11.19 15.35 9.42
CA ASN A 251 -12.06 15.95 8.41
C ASN A 251 -12.04 15.09 7.14
N ALA A 252 -13.23 14.82 6.61
CA ALA A 252 -13.43 13.95 5.45
C ALA A 252 -13.78 14.75 4.20
N VAL A 253 -13.06 14.48 3.11
CA VAL A 253 -13.35 15.01 1.77
C VAL A 253 -13.78 13.83 0.88
N PRO A 254 -15.10 13.65 0.64
CA PRO A 254 -15.60 12.61 -0.23
C PRO A 254 -15.41 13.00 -1.71
N GLN A 255 -15.13 12.01 -2.54
CA GLN A 255 -15.15 12.03 -3.99
C GLN A 255 -16.01 10.87 -4.46
N SER A 256 -16.64 11.00 -5.62
CA SER A 256 -17.27 9.86 -6.27
C SER A 256 -17.06 9.88 -7.78
N VAL A 257 -17.11 8.69 -8.37
CA VAL A 257 -16.99 8.49 -9.82
C VAL A 257 -17.80 7.27 -10.23
N ALA A 258 -18.47 7.38 -11.38
CA ALA A 258 -19.18 6.25 -11.96
C ALA A 258 -18.21 5.29 -12.64
N VAL A 259 -18.26 4.02 -12.26
CA VAL A 259 -17.54 2.91 -12.88
C VAL A 259 -18.53 2.12 -13.72
N ARG A 260 -18.26 1.97 -15.02
CA ARG A 260 -19.10 1.19 -15.92
C ARG A 260 -18.69 -0.28 -15.89
N VAL A 261 -19.64 -1.14 -15.54
CA VAL A 261 -19.51 -2.61 -15.56
C VAL A 261 -20.22 -3.15 -16.79
N GLU A 262 -19.45 -3.68 -17.72
CA GLU A 262 -19.94 -4.30 -18.95
C GLU A 262 -20.36 -5.76 -18.71
N PRO A 263 -21.43 -6.23 -19.37
CA PRO A 263 -21.86 -7.62 -19.26
C PRO A 263 -20.83 -8.56 -19.91
N VAL A 264 -20.48 -9.64 -19.21
CA VAL A 264 -19.69 -10.73 -19.81
C VAL A 264 -20.63 -11.84 -20.25
N ARG A 265 -20.51 -12.25 -21.52
CA ARG A 265 -21.17 -13.46 -22.02
C ARG A 265 -20.35 -14.68 -21.63
N PHE A 266 -20.56 -15.17 -20.42
CA PHE A 266 -20.05 -16.49 -20.04
C PHE A 266 -20.73 -17.56 -20.89
N ASP A 267 -20.02 -18.65 -21.18
CA ASP A 267 -20.64 -19.81 -21.83
C ASP A 267 -21.87 -20.23 -21.01
N ALA A 268 -23.02 -20.30 -21.67
CA ALA A 268 -24.27 -20.65 -21.02
C ALA A 268 -24.33 -22.15 -20.68
N ARG A 269 -23.51 -22.98 -21.32
CA ARG A 269 -23.47 -24.43 -21.08
C ARG A 269 -22.68 -24.71 -19.81
N PRO A 270 -23.31 -25.31 -18.78
CA PRO A 270 -22.58 -25.75 -17.62
C PRO A 270 -21.52 -26.77 -18.02
N ASN A 271 -20.33 -26.64 -17.43
CA ASN A 271 -19.37 -27.72 -17.44
C ASN A 271 -19.88 -28.82 -16.49
N ALA A 272 -20.32 -29.95 -17.06
CA ALA A 272 -20.80 -31.10 -16.30
C ALA A 272 -19.62 -31.86 -15.71
N ILE A 273 -19.60 -31.97 -14.38
CA ILE A 273 -18.53 -32.60 -13.61
C ILE A 273 -19.12 -33.79 -12.87
N HIS A 274 -18.56 -34.96 -13.16
CA HIS A 274 -18.93 -36.21 -12.50
C HIS A 274 -17.82 -36.61 -11.53
N LEU A 275 -18.09 -36.43 -10.24
CA LEU A 275 -17.27 -36.96 -9.16
C LEU A 275 -17.77 -38.37 -8.82
N GLY A 276 -16.85 -39.27 -8.46
CA GLY A 276 -17.20 -40.63 -8.05
C GLY A 276 -18.04 -40.67 -6.77
N ASP A 277 -18.60 -41.83 -6.46
CA ASP A 277 -19.59 -42.04 -5.39
C ASP A 277 -19.08 -41.68 -3.98
N GLU A 278 -17.76 -41.61 -3.77
CA GLU A 278 -17.14 -41.22 -2.49
C GLU A 278 -17.10 -39.69 -2.27
N ALA A 279 -17.63 -38.88 -3.21
CA ALA A 279 -17.49 -37.42 -3.22
C ALA A 279 -18.57 -36.65 -2.43
N ASP A 280 -19.46 -37.33 -1.69
CA ASP A 280 -20.56 -36.69 -0.97
C ASP A 280 -20.09 -35.53 -0.07
N VAL A 281 -18.99 -35.73 0.67
CA VAL A 281 -18.40 -34.70 1.53
C VAL A 281 -17.85 -33.50 0.73
N LEU A 282 -17.45 -33.70 -0.52
CA LEU A 282 -16.95 -32.65 -1.40
C LEU A 282 -18.09 -31.83 -2.02
N LEU A 283 -19.30 -32.39 -2.05
CA LEU A 283 -20.50 -31.73 -2.55
C LEU A 283 -21.29 -31.04 -1.45
N ASP A 284 -21.03 -31.37 -0.18
CA ASP A 284 -21.69 -30.76 0.97
C ASP A 284 -21.45 -29.23 1.03
N PRO A 285 -22.52 -28.41 0.91
CA PRO A 285 -22.41 -26.96 1.03
C PRO A 285 -21.86 -26.49 2.38
N ALA A 286 -22.06 -27.24 3.46
CA ALA A 286 -21.56 -26.91 4.79
C ALA A 286 -20.03 -27.02 4.86
N VAL A 287 -19.45 -28.05 4.23
CA VAL A 287 -18.00 -28.21 4.12
C VAL A 287 -17.40 -27.06 3.32
N ASN A 288 -18.02 -26.71 2.18
CA ASN A 288 -17.58 -25.58 1.37
C ASN A 288 -17.69 -24.25 2.12
N ALA A 289 -18.77 -24.04 2.88
CA ALA A 289 -18.97 -22.83 3.68
C ALA A 289 -17.95 -22.72 4.82
N ALA A 290 -17.67 -23.81 5.54
CA ALA A 290 -16.68 -23.84 6.62
C ALA A 290 -15.27 -23.54 6.09
N GLU A 291 -14.90 -24.11 4.94
CA GLU A 291 -13.61 -23.83 4.31
C GLU A 291 -13.52 -22.38 3.83
N ASN A 292 -14.58 -21.82 3.25
CA ASN A 292 -14.61 -20.40 2.85
C ASN A 292 -14.48 -19.47 4.07
N ALA A 293 -15.21 -19.74 5.15
CA ALA A 293 -15.13 -18.95 6.38
C ALA A 293 -13.73 -18.96 7.00
N ARG A 294 -13.01 -20.08 6.89
CA ARG A 294 -11.60 -20.17 7.29
C ARG A 294 -10.71 -19.25 6.44
N LEU A 295 -10.96 -19.15 5.14
CA LEU A 295 -10.19 -18.32 4.23
C LEU A 295 -10.52 -16.82 4.34
N ASP A 296 -11.72 -16.46 4.80
CA ASP A 296 -12.14 -15.05 4.90
C ASP A 296 -11.24 -14.21 5.80
N GLY A 297 -10.66 -14.82 6.85
CA GLY A 297 -9.66 -14.16 7.70
C GLY A 297 -8.36 -13.80 6.97
N LEU A 298 -7.99 -14.52 5.90
CA LEU A 298 -6.77 -14.23 5.15
C LEU A 298 -6.84 -12.88 4.46
N TRP A 299 -7.99 -12.53 3.89
CA TRP A 299 -8.15 -11.30 3.10
C TRP A 299 -7.95 -10.05 3.94
N ALA A 300 -8.33 -10.10 5.22
CA ALA A 300 -8.20 -8.99 6.16
C ALA A 300 -6.76 -8.76 6.65
N THR A 301 -5.86 -9.74 6.49
CA THR A 301 -4.46 -9.69 6.98
C THR A 301 -3.44 -9.42 5.87
N GLY A 302 -3.92 -9.04 4.68
CA GLY A 302 -3.08 -8.77 3.53
C GLY A 302 -2.09 -7.63 3.74
N LEU A 303 -0.94 -7.70 3.07
CA LEU A 303 0.09 -6.67 3.11
C LEU A 303 -0.41 -5.32 2.58
N SER A 304 0.01 -4.25 3.24
CA SER A 304 -0.20 -2.88 2.76
C SER A 304 0.74 -2.49 1.62
N GLU A 305 1.90 -3.13 1.51
CA GLU A 305 2.87 -2.89 0.44
C GLU A 305 2.52 -3.70 -0.81
N ARG A 306 2.56 -3.08 -1.99
CA ARG A 306 2.45 -3.80 -3.25
C ARG A 306 3.73 -4.56 -3.57
N LEU A 307 3.66 -5.89 -3.64
CA LEU A 307 4.84 -6.72 -3.87
C LEU A 307 5.11 -7.02 -5.35
N TRP A 308 4.08 -7.05 -6.20
CA TRP A 308 4.27 -7.33 -7.63
C TRP A 308 4.72 -6.10 -8.41
N SER A 309 5.33 -6.35 -9.55
CA SER A 309 5.71 -5.33 -10.54
C SER A 309 5.46 -5.90 -11.93
N GLY A 310 4.83 -5.11 -12.81
CA GLY A 310 4.57 -5.52 -14.18
C GLY A 310 3.47 -6.57 -14.32
N VAL A 311 3.37 -7.09 -15.55
CA VAL A 311 2.50 -8.22 -15.88
C VAL A 311 2.98 -9.49 -15.17
N TRP A 312 2.02 -10.31 -14.73
CA TRP A 312 2.32 -11.57 -14.08
C TRP A 312 2.68 -12.66 -15.09
N ARG A 313 3.43 -13.66 -14.62
CA ARG A 313 3.76 -14.86 -15.38
C ARG A 313 2.67 -15.90 -15.22
N ARG A 314 2.50 -16.78 -16.21
CA ARG A 314 1.58 -17.92 -16.06
C ARG A 314 2.19 -18.95 -15.08
N PRO A 315 1.44 -19.46 -14.09
CA PRO A 315 1.97 -20.42 -13.12
C PRO A 315 2.38 -21.78 -13.70
N VAL A 316 1.73 -22.20 -14.78
CA VAL A 316 2.07 -23.41 -15.56
C VAL A 316 1.93 -23.11 -17.05
N THR A 317 2.65 -23.82 -17.93
CA THR A 317 2.67 -23.51 -19.37
C THR A 317 1.47 -24.03 -20.16
N GLY A 318 0.64 -24.89 -19.55
CA GLY A 318 -0.48 -25.51 -20.26
C GLY A 318 -1.61 -24.57 -20.66
N THR A 319 -2.48 -25.08 -21.53
CA THR A 319 -3.62 -24.33 -22.07
C THR A 319 -4.73 -24.21 -21.05
N VAL A 320 -5.60 -23.20 -21.24
CA VAL A 320 -6.81 -23.04 -20.44
C VAL A 320 -7.77 -24.19 -20.76
N SER A 321 -8.14 -24.98 -19.75
CA SER A 321 -9.17 -26.04 -19.87
C SER A 321 -10.55 -25.56 -19.46
N SER A 322 -10.65 -24.64 -18.50
CA SER A 322 -11.92 -24.03 -18.07
C SER A 322 -11.69 -22.56 -17.71
N PRO A 323 -12.38 -21.61 -18.37
CA PRO A 323 -12.24 -20.19 -18.08
C PRO A 323 -12.96 -19.77 -16.79
N PHE A 324 -12.56 -18.62 -16.26
CA PHE A 324 -13.24 -17.93 -15.18
C PHE A 324 -14.70 -17.59 -15.54
N GLY A 325 -15.59 -17.74 -14.56
CA GLY A 325 -17.03 -17.51 -14.69
C GLY A 325 -17.82 -18.60 -15.42
N GLN A 326 -17.16 -19.66 -15.93
CA GLN A 326 -17.88 -20.78 -16.55
C GLN A 326 -18.84 -21.42 -15.53
N PRO A 327 -20.12 -21.63 -15.87
CA PRO A 327 -21.04 -22.33 -14.98
C PRO A 327 -20.57 -23.77 -14.74
N ARG A 328 -20.74 -24.24 -13.51
CA ARG A 328 -20.38 -25.58 -13.05
C ARG A 328 -21.63 -26.30 -12.59
N ASP A 329 -21.73 -27.56 -12.98
CA ASP A 329 -22.77 -28.50 -12.54
C ASP A 329 -22.07 -29.78 -12.10
N TYR A 330 -22.16 -30.10 -10.80
CA TYR A 330 -21.58 -31.30 -10.22
C TYR A 330 -22.67 -32.35 -9.99
N ASN A 331 -22.42 -33.57 -10.48
CA ASN A 331 -23.27 -34.75 -10.29
C ASN A 331 -24.76 -34.48 -10.60
N ALA A 332 -25.01 -33.87 -11.77
CA ALA A 332 -26.36 -33.62 -12.29
C ALA A 332 -27.25 -32.77 -11.36
N GLY A 333 -26.69 -31.67 -10.87
CA GLY A 333 -27.40 -30.66 -10.07
C GLY A 333 -27.24 -30.79 -8.57
N ALA A 334 -26.46 -31.77 -8.08
CA ALA A 334 -26.18 -31.92 -6.66
C ALA A 334 -25.48 -30.66 -6.08
N LEU A 335 -24.63 -30.02 -6.87
CA LEU A 335 -24.07 -28.70 -6.57
C LEU A 335 -23.91 -27.91 -7.87
N THR A 336 -24.32 -26.65 -7.87
CA THR A 336 -24.12 -25.74 -9.00
C THR A 336 -23.38 -24.49 -8.56
N GLY A 337 -22.71 -23.83 -9.51
CA GLY A 337 -21.99 -22.59 -9.21
C GLY A 337 -21.27 -22.00 -10.42
N ARG A 338 -20.36 -21.07 -10.13
CA ARG A 338 -19.48 -20.44 -11.13
C ARG A 338 -18.04 -20.82 -10.85
N HIS A 339 -17.27 -20.93 -11.91
CA HIS A 339 -15.84 -21.13 -11.80
C HIS A 339 -15.15 -19.84 -11.32
N LEU A 340 -14.61 -19.83 -10.11
CA LEU A 340 -14.01 -18.65 -9.49
C LEU A 340 -12.52 -18.45 -9.84
N GLY A 341 -11.95 -19.32 -10.67
CA GLY A 341 -10.56 -19.26 -11.10
C GLY A 341 -10.40 -19.57 -12.59
N LEU A 342 -9.17 -19.91 -12.97
CA LEU A 342 -8.78 -20.31 -14.31
C LEU A 342 -8.11 -21.68 -14.22
N ASP A 343 -8.68 -22.67 -14.91
CA ASP A 343 -8.08 -24.01 -14.94
C ASP A 343 -7.07 -24.08 -16.05
N LEU A 344 -5.84 -24.45 -15.70
CA LEU A 344 -4.74 -24.66 -16.61
C LEU A 344 -4.39 -26.14 -16.65
N ARG A 345 -4.30 -26.70 -17.87
CA ARG A 345 -3.88 -28.08 -18.07
C ARG A 345 -2.46 -28.26 -17.54
N GLY A 346 -2.24 -29.34 -16.80
CA GLY A 346 -0.92 -29.77 -16.36
C GLY A 346 -0.97 -31.24 -16.03
N GLY A 347 0.07 -31.99 -16.42
CA GLY A 347 0.19 -33.37 -15.97
C GLY A 347 0.43 -33.39 -14.46
N ARG A 348 0.04 -34.48 -13.79
CA ARG A 348 0.42 -34.68 -12.39
C ARG A 348 1.95 -34.56 -12.26
N GLY A 349 2.42 -33.81 -11.26
CA GLY A 349 3.84 -33.53 -11.08
C GLY A 349 4.38 -32.32 -11.83
N THR A 350 3.62 -31.69 -12.75
CA THR A 350 4.05 -30.45 -13.41
C THR A 350 4.36 -29.37 -12.37
N PRO A 351 5.56 -28.76 -12.34
CA PRO A 351 5.89 -27.73 -11.37
C PRO A 351 5.00 -26.48 -11.53
N ILE A 352 4.50 -25.97 -10.41
CA ILE A 352 3.71 -24.74 -10.35
C ILE A 352 4.62 -23.60 -9.89
N GLN A 353 4.66 -22.53 -10.65
CA GLN A 353 5.53 -21.37 -10.40
C GLN A 353 4.74 -20.18 -9.83
N ALA A 354 5.38 -19.42 -8.95
CA ALA A 354 4.86 -18.13 -8.50
C ALA A 354 4.78 -17.15 -9.70
N PRO A 355 3.61 -16.56 -9.98
CA PRO A 355 3.40 -15.69 -11.13
C PRO A 355 4.01 -14.30 -10.92
N ALA A 356 4.11 -13.87 -9.67
CA ALA A 356 4.66 -12.61 -9.21
C ALA A 356 5.26 -12.78 -7.80
N ARG A 357 6.01 -11.78 -7.34
CA ARG A 357 6.52 -11.74 -5.96
C ARG A 357 5.36 -11.73 -4.99
N GLY A 358 5.46 -12.52 -3.91
CA GLY A 358 4.42 -12.62 -2.90
C GLY A 358 4.92 -13.26 -1.61
N ARG A 359 4.10 -13.21 -0.56
CA ARG A 359 4.31 -13.94 0.69
C ARG A 359 3.29 -15.05 0.79
N VAL A 360 3.70 -16.26 1.16
CA VAL A 360 2.78 -17.38 1.37
C VAL A 360 1.88 -17.07 2.55
N ALA A 361 0.59 -16.86 2.28
CA ALA A 361 -0.44 -16.60 3.29
C ALA A 361 -1.02 -17.90 3.86
N LEU A 362 -1.06 -18.97 3.06
CA LEU A 362 -1.53 -20.29 3.45
C LEU A 362 -0.83 -21.35 2.59
N ALA A 363 -0.44 -22.47 3.19
CA ALA A 363 0.16 -23.61 2.50
C ALA A 363 -0.14 -24.90 3.29
N GLU A 364 -1.26 -25.55 2.99
CA GLU A 364 -1.75 -26.72 3.73
C GLU A 364 -2.82 -27.49 2.93
N PRO A 365 -3.19 -28.72 3.34
CA PRO A 365 -4.37 -29.41 2.81
C PRO A 365 -5.68 -28.81 3.31
N LEU A 366 -6.65 -28.65 2.41
CA LEU A 366 -8.05 -28.37 2.67
C LEU A 366 -8.94 -29.45 2.01
N THR A 367 -10.21 -29.53 2.41
CA THR A 367 -11.12 -30.58 1.97
C THR A 367 -11.53 -30.40 0.50
N ILE A 368 -12.06 -29.24 0.15
CA ILE A 368 -12.59 -28.94 -1.19
C ILE A 368 -11.46 -28.57 -2.14
N ARG A 369 -10.56 -27.67 -1.71
CA ARG A 369 -9.44 -27.19 -2.54
C ARG A 369 -8.27 -28.17 -2.61
N GLY A 370 -8.28 -29.24 -1.80
CA GLY A 370 -7.17 -30.16 -1.69
C GLY A 370 -5.93 -29.49 -1.10
N ASN A 371 -4.73 -29.94 -1.49
CA ASN A 371 -3.52 -29.21 -1.17
C ASN A 371 -3.56 -27.83 -1.86
N VAL A 372 -3.42 -26.78 -1.06
CA VAL A 372 -3.55 -25.40 -1.51
C VAL A 372 -2.37 -24.55 -1.07
N VAL A 373 -1.98 -23.63 -1.94
CA VAL A 373 -1.13 -22.49 -1.62
C VAL A 373 -1.91 -21.21 -1.91
N TRP A 374 -1.85 -20.24 -1.01
CA TRP A 374 -2.24 -18.85 -1.27
C TRP A 374 -1.03 -17.93 -1.10
N LEU A 375 -0.82 -17.05 -2.06
CA LEU A 375 0.15 -15.96 -1.98
C LEU A 375 -0.57 -14.63 -1.76
N ASP A 376 -0.09 -13.85 -0.80
CA ASP A 376 -0.39 -12.44 -0.58
C ASP A 376 0.60 -11.58 -1.37
N HIS A 377 0.10 -10.84 -2.35
CA HIS A 377 0.88 -9.91 -3.17
C HIS A 377 0.78 -8.47 -2.65
N GLY A 378 0.05 -8.26 -1.55
CA GLY A 378 -0.28 -6.97 -0.98
C GLY A 378 -1.42 -6.24 -1.66
N TRP A 379 -1.79 -5.08 -1.13
CA TRP A 379 -2.98 -4.31 -1.55
C TRP A 379 -4.28 -5.13 -1.57
N GLY A 380 -4.37 -6.16 -0.73
CA GLY A 380 -5.49 -7.10 -0.71
C GLY A 380 -5.57 -8.01 -1.94
N VAL A 381 -4.49 -8.13 -2.72
CA VAL A 381 -4.39 -9.00 -3.89
C VAL A 381 -3.78 -10.34 -3.50
N PHE A 382 -4.52 -11.41 -3.73
CA PHE A 382 -4.11 -12.77 -3.42
C PHE A 382 -4.20 -13.67 -4.65
N SER A 383 -3.28 -14.63 -4.78
CA SER A 383 -3.40 -15.70 -5.78
C SER A 383 -3.41 -17.08 -5.12
N GLY A 384 -4.31 -17.94 -5.56
CA GLY A 384 -4.54 -19.27 -5.02
C GLY A 384 -4.22 -20.36 -6.03
N TYR A 385 -3.64 -21.47 -5.56
CA TYR A 385 -3.23 -22.63 -6.35
C TYR A 385 -3.80 -23.87 -5.68
N PHE A 386 -4.77 -24.52 -6.32
CA PHE A 386 -5.50 -25.62 -5.70
C PHE A 386 -5.18 -26.96 -6.37
N HIS A 387 -5.61 -28.02 -5.69
CA HIS A 387 -5.53 -29.40 -6.18
C HIS A 387 -4.10 -29.91 -6.34
N LEU A 388 -3.15 -29.36 -5.58
CA LEU A 388 -1.72 -29.70 -5.69
C LEU A 388 -1.47 -31.18 -5.31
N ASP A 389 -0.46 -31.79 -5.94
CA ASP A 389 0.03 -33.10 -5.51
C ASP A 389 0.95 -32.94 -4.29
N THR A 390 1.82 -31.93 -4.36
CA THR A 390 2.79 -31.60 -3.33
C THR A 390 2.85 -30.09 -3.11
N ILE A 391 3.05 -29.69 -1.86
CA ILE A 391 3.32 -28.30 -1.47
C ILE A 391 4.83 -28.17 -1.23
N ALA A 392 5.49 -27.20 -1.86
CA ALA A 392 6.94 -26.99 -1.79
C ALA A 392 7.35 -25.73 -1.01
N VAL A 393 6.36 -25.01 -0.45
CA VAL A 393 6.56 -23.75 0.28
C VAL A 393 5.87 -23.80 1.64
N SER A 394 6.24 -22.90 2.54
CA SER A 394 5.67 -22.81 3.88
C SER A 394 5.04 -21.43 4.14
N MET A 395 4.03 -21.39 5.01
CA MET A 395 3.41 -20.13 5.44
C MET A 395 4.45 -19.11 5.92
N GLY A 396 4.29 -17.86 5.51
CA GLY A 396 5.21 -16.75 5.81
C GLY A 396 6.41 -16.62 4.87
N GLN A 397 6.72 -17.65 4.06
CA GLN A 397 7.81 -17.60 3.10
C GLN A 397 7.55 -16.50 2.04
N VAL A 398 8.57 -15.69 1.76
CA VAL A 398 8.56 -14.76 0.62
C VAL A 398 9.07 -15.50 -0.61
N VAL A 399 8.36 -15.38 -1.73
CA VAL A 399 8.68 -16.02 -3.01
C VAL A 399 8.83 -14.98 -4.10
N GLU A 400 9.77 -15.22 -5.01
CA GLU A 400 9.99 -14.41 -6.20
C GLU A 400 9.32 -15.05 -7.44
N PRO A 401 9.02 -14.30 -8.51
CA PRO A 401 8.44 -14.85 -9.73
C PRO A 401 9.27 -16.03 -10.27
N GLY A 402 8.62 -17.17 -10.53
CA GLY A 402 9.28 -18.41 -10.96
C GLY A 402 9.60 -19.40 -9.84
N THR A 403 9.50 -19.01 -8.56
CA THR A 403 9.68 -19.92 -7.43
C THR A 403 8.68 -21.08 -7.49
N ILE A 404 9.13 -22.31 -7.28
CA ILE A 404 8.25 -23.48 -7.27
C ILE A 404 7.40 -23.49 -5.99
N LEU A 405 6.08 -23.44 -6.15
CA LEU A 405 5.11 -23.49 -5.06
C LEU A 405 4.72 -24.93 -4.69
N GLY A 406 4.86 -25.84 -5.66
CA GLY A 406 4.40 -27.20 -5.56
C GLY A 406 4.29 -27.85 -6.93
N ALA A 407 3.51 -28.90 -7.03
CA ALA A 407 3.28 -29.62 -8.27
C ALA A 407 1.78 -29.82 -8.52
N VAL A 408 1.37 -29.77 -9.80
CA VAL A 408 0.01 -30.06 -10.24
C VAL A 408 -0.39 -31.45 -9.77
N GLY A 409 -1.59 -31.57 -9.20
CA GLY A 409 -2.13 -32.83 -8.71
C GLY A 409 -3.61 -32.97 -8.99
N ALA A 410 -4.25 -33.82 -8.20
CA ALA A 410 -5.69 -34.07 -8.29
C ALA A 410 -6.34 -34.27 -6.91
N THR A 411 -5.90 -33.50 -5.90
CA THR A 411 -6.48 -33.57 -4.54
C THR A 411 -7.71 -32.69 -4.39
N GLY A 412 -8.66 -33.10 -3.56
CA GLY A 412 -9.90 -32.35 -3.31
C GLY A 412 -10.93 -32.55 -4.43
N ARG A 413 -11.76 -31.54 -4.68
CA ARG A 413 -12.90 -31.62 -5.61
C ARG A 413 -12.48 -31.47 -7.08
N VAL A 414 -11.91 -32.54 -7.65
CA VAL A 414 -11.53 -32.61 -9.07
C VAL A 414 -11.78 -33.99 -9.67
N THR A 415 -11.78 -34.07 -11.00
CA THR A 415 -11.91 -35.34 -11.75
C THR A 415 -10.61 -35.80 -12.40
N ALA A 416 -9.66 -34.90 -12.63
CA ALA A 416 -8.38 -35.20 -13.27
C ALA A 416 -7.33 -34.14 -12.92
N PRO A 417 -6.02 -34.43 -13.07
CA PRO A 417 -4.97 -33.46 -12.80
C PRO A 417 -5.07 -32.17 -13.63
N HIS A 418 -5.06 -31.04 -12.93
CA HIS A 418 -4.98 -29.68 -13.50
C HIS A 418 -4.61 -28.69 -12.38
N LEU A 419 -4.23 -27.47 -12.75
CA LEU A 419 -4.10 -26.37 -11.81
C LEU A 419 -5.37 -25.51 -11.87
N HIS A 420 -6.10 -25.40 -10.77
CA HIS A 420 -7.02 -24.27 -10.56
C HIS A 420 -6.23 -23.09 -10.02
N TRP A 421 -6.17 -22.00 -10.80
CA TRP A 421 -5.50 -20.77 -10.43
C TRP A 421 -6.53 -19.67 -10.17
N GLU A 422 -6.60 -19.17 -8.94
CA GLU A 422 -7.55 -18.16 -8.50
C GLU A 422 -6.85 -16.84 -8.20
N VAL A 423 -7.51 -15.72 -8.44
CA VAL A 423 -7.06 -14.41 -7.97
C VAL A 423 -8.20 -13.72 -7.24
N ARG A 424 -7.90 -13.16 -6.08
CA ARG A 424 -8.84 -12.37 -5.28
C ARG A 424 -8.30 -10.98 -5.03
N VAL A 425 -9.18 -9.99 -5.08
CA VAL A 425 -8.90 -8.60 -4.73
C VAL A 425 -9.87 -8.20 -3.62
N GLN A 426 -9.34 -7.88 -2.44
CA GLN A 426 -10.14 -7.61 -1.24
C GLN A 426 -11.14 -8.74 -0.95
N GLY A 427 -10.68 -10.00 -1.10
CA GLY A 427 -11.50 -11.20 -0.94
C GLY A 427 -12.45 -11.51 -2.11
N VAL A 428 -12.60 -10.60 -3.08
CA VAL A 428 -13.48 -10.77 -4.25
C VAL A 428 -12.78 -11.55 -5.35
N PRO A 429 -13.32 -12.69 -5.81
CA PRO A 429 -12.77 -13.41 -6.97
C PRO A 429 -12.83 -12.55 -8.23
N VAL A 430 -11.70 -12.44 -8.92
CA VAL A 430 -11.54 -11.74 -10.19
C VAL A 430 -10.84 -12.63 -11.21
N SER A 431 -10.98 -12.29 -12.49
CA SER A 431 -10.38 -13.00 -13.60
C SER A 431 -8.85 -12.98 -13.52
N PRO A 432 -8.18 -14.15 -13.36
CA PRO A 432 -6.72 -14.25 -13.37
C PRO A 432 -6.10 -13.77 -14.69
N ALA A 433 -6.86 -13.85 -15.80
CA ALA A 433 -6.39 -13.45 -17.12
C ALA A 433 -5.97 -11.97 -17.18
N GLN A 434 -6.61 -11.10 -16.40
CA GLN A 434 -6.30 -9.67 -16.37
C GLN A 434 -4.85 -9.40 -15.95
N TRP A 435 -4.31 -10.23 -15.05
CA TRP A 435 -2.96 -10.12 -14.51
C TRP A 435 -1.88 -10.58 -15.51
N LEU A 436 -2.26 -11.42 -16.48
CA LEU A 436 -1.37 -11.84 -17.57
C LEU A 436 -1.32 -10.81 -18.72
N LEU A 437 -2.37 -10.00 -18.86
CA LEU A 437 -2.55 -9.09 -20.00
C LEU A 437 -2.07 -7.67 -19.73
N ARG A 438 -2.11 -7.22 -18.47
CA ARG A 438 -1.72 -5.86 -18.07
C ARG A 438 -1.12 -5.83 -16.67
N ASP A 439 -0.31 -4.81 -16.41
CA ASP A 439 0.15 -4.50 -15.05
C ASP A 439 -1.02 -3.87 -14.28
N VAL A 440 -1.80 -4.72 -13.60
CA VAL A 440 -2.88 -4.29 -12.73
C VAL A 440 -2.25 -3.60 -11.53
N GLY A 441 -2.41 -2.28 -11.44
CA GLY A 441 -1.74 -1.46 -10.45
C GLY A 441 -0.65 -0.57 -11.04
N ALA A 442 -0.25 -0.76 -12.29
CA ALA A 442 0.50 0.27 -13.00
C ALA A 442 -0.32 1.55 -13.00
N VAL A 443 0.35 2.60 -12.56
CA VAL A 443 -0.18 3.93 -12.52
C VAL A 443 0.16 4.57 -13.88
N PRO A 444 -0.84 4.89 -14.72
CA PRO A 444 -0.59 5.65 -15.95
C PRO A 444 -0.03 7.04 -15.65
#